data_AF-A0AB38EG98-F1
#
_entry.id   AF-A0AB38EG98-F1
#
_cell.length_a   1.000
_cell.length_b   1.000
_cell.length_c   1.000
_cell.angle_alpha   90.00
_cell.angle_beta   90.00
_cell.angle_gamma   90.00
#
_symmetry.space_group_name_H-M   'P 1'
#
loop_
_entity.id
_entity.type
_entity.pdbx_description
1 polymer ?
#
loop_
_entity_poly.entity_id
_entity_poly.type
_entity_poly.pdbx_seq_one_letter_code
_entity_poly.pdbx_strand_id
1 'polypeptide(L)'
;MRNRGNNDADAALQQLTQQGVGMEDLRAALEIHIMRRRPLPNDIARALQSVGINPSVDFGESLVEHPLLNLSAALGRRLRQGSTAVQEPDPVAVAITSQFDKLRTVSKADAASNKPGFKDLADHPDDATQCLFGEELSLTSSDQQVIGLAGKATDMSESYSREANKDLVFMDMKKLAQFLAGRPEHPMNRGTLNAENIAKYAFRIVP
;
A
#
# COMPACT_ATOMS: atom_id res chain seq x y z
N MET A 1 -17.66 9.66 -25.96
CA MET A 1 -17.18 10.96 -25.45
C MET A 1 -16.50 10.85 -24.09
N ARG A 2 -16.87 9.90 -23.21
CA ARG A 2 -16.24 9.65 -21.89
C ARG A 2 -14.70 9.56 -21.87
N ASN A 3 -14.07 8.96 -22.88
CA ASN A 3 -12.60 8.83 -22.88
C ASN A 3 -11.87 10.17 -23.08
N ARG A 4 -12.48 11.15 -23.74
CA ARG A 4 -11.86 12.48 -23.94
C ARG A 4 -11.82 13.25 -22.62
N GLY A 5 -12.95 13.32 -21.90
CA GLY A 5 -13.03 13.99 -20.61
C GLY A 5 -12.15 13.38 -19.51
N ASN A 6 -11.86 12.07 -19.57
CA ASN A 6 -10.90 11.43 -18.66
C ASN A 6 -9.46 11.87 -18.95
N ASN A 7 -9.06 11.89 -20.24
CA ASN A 7 -7.71 12.29 -20.63
C ASN A 7 -7.45 13.78 -20.33
N ASP A 8 -8.45 14.64 -20.53
CA ASP A 8 -8.36 16.07 -20.23
C ASP A 8 -8.22 16.32 -18.72
N ALA A 9 -8.93 15.53 -17.90
CA ALA A 9 -8.83 15.60 -16.43
C ALA A 9 -7.45 15.15 -15.93
N ASP A 10 -6.91 14.04 -16.45
CA ASP A 10 -5.58 13.56 -16.06
C ASP A 10 -4.46 14.55 -16.48
N ALA A 11 -4.59 15.18 -17.66
CA ALA A 11 -3.66 16.24 -18.10
C ALA A 11 -3.75 17.49 -17.22
N ALA A 12 -4.96 17.93 -16.86
CA ALA A 12 -5.16 19.04 -15.94
C ALA A 12 -4.55 18.76 -14.55
N LEU A 13 -4.72 17.54 -14.03
CA LEU A 13 -4.10 17.13 -12.76
C LEU A 13 -2.57 17.18 -12.81
N GLN A 14 -1.94 16.82 -13.93
CA GLN A 14 -0.50 16.94 -14.09
C GLN A 14 -0.04 18.40 -14.06
N GLN A 15 -0.74 19.30 -14.76
CA GLN A 15 -0.44 20.73 -14.74
C GLN A 15 -0.63 21.35 -13.35
N LEU A 16 -1.68 20.97 -12.63
CA LEU A 16 -1.91 21.43 -11.25
C LEU A 16 -0.79 20.98 -10.30
N THR A 17 -0.26 19.75 -10.47
CA THR A 17 0.91 19.29 -9.72
C THR A 17 2.15 20.13 -10.02
N GLN A 18 2.38 20.48 -11.30
CA GLN A 18 3.52 21.33 -11.69
C GLN A 18 3.40 22.76 -11.15
N GLN A 19 2.18 23.24 -10.92
CA GLN A 19 1.89 24.53 -10.26
C GLN A 19 2.05 24.48 -8.74
N GLY A 20 2.41 23.33 -8.15
CA GLY A 20 2.60 23.16 -6.71
C GLY A 20 1.31 23.00 -5.91
N VAL A 21 0.19 22.67 -6.55
CA VAL A 21 -1.09 22.45 -5.86
C VAL A 21 -1.09 21.10 -5.16
N GLY A 22 -1.33 21.10 -3.84
CA GLY A 22 -1.46 19.88 -3.03
C GLY A 22 -2.66 19.04 -3.48
N MET A 23 -2.42 17.79 -3.90
CA MET A 23 -3.45 16.91 -4.45
C MET A 23 -4.50 16.49 -3.40
N GLU A 24 -4.09 16.36 -2.13
CA GLU A 24 -4.99 16.05 -1.01
C GLU A 24 -5.87 17.24 -0.64
N ASP A 25 -5.28 18.45 -0.58
CA ASP A 25 -6.02 19.70 -0.35
C ASP A 25 -7.02 19.98 -1.47
N LEU A 26 -6.60 19.75 -2.72
CA LEU A 26 -7.44 19.84 -3.90
C LEU A 26 -8.63 18.86 -3.80
N ARG A 27 -8.38 17.62 -3.37
CA ARG A 27 -9.44 16.62 -3.21
C ARG A 27 -10.43 17.04 -2.14
N ALA A 28 -9.96 17.43 -0.96
CA ALA A 28 -10.83 17.85 0.13
C ALA A 28 -11.68 19.07 -0.27
N ALA A 29 -11.08 20.06 -0.93
CA ALA A 29 -11.78 21.24 -1.41
C ALA A 29 -12.84 20.89 -2.47
N LEU A 30 -12.51 20.03 -3.44
CA LEU A 30 -13.44 19.60 -4.49
C LEU A 30 -14.59 18.76 -3.93
N GLU A 31 -14.32 17.83 -3.01
CA GLU A 31 -15.37 17.02 -2.36
C GLU A 31 -16.37 17.90 -1.61
N ILE A 32 -15.87 18.87 -0.83
CA ILE A 32 -16.72 19.82 -0.10
C ILE A 32 -17.48 20.72 -1.08
N HIS A 33 -16.85 21.16 -2.17
CA HIS A 33 -17.49 22.00 -3.19
C HIS A 33 -18.61 21.25 -3.91
N ILE A 34 -18.37 20.02 -4.35
CA ILE A 34 -19.34 19.20 -5.10
C ILE A 34 -20.50 18.77 -4.19
N MET A 35 -20.20 18.28 -2.98
CA MET A 35 -21.24 17.74 -2.08
C MET A 35 -21.97 18.83 -1.31
N ARG A 36 -21.26 19.86 -0.82
CA ARG A 36 -21.81 20.89 0.07
C ARG A 36 -21.93 22.26 -0.59
N ARG A 37 -21.62 22.41 -1.88
CA ARG A 37 -21.70 23.67 -2.65
C ARG A 37 -20.91 24.82 -2.00
N ARG A 38 -19.88 24.51 -1.22
CA ARG A 38 -19.04 25.53 -0.56
C ARG A 38 -18.09 26.13 -1.60
N PRO A 39 -17.83 27.45 -1.62
CA PRO A 39 -16.84 28.03 -2.52
C PRO A 39 -15.47 27.37 -2.36
N LEU A 40 -14.79 27.13 -3.49
CA LEU A 40 -13.41 26.67 -3.50
C LEU A 40 -12.48 27.78 -2.96
N PRO A 41 -11.39 27.41 -2.25
CA PRO A 41 -10.33 28.37 -1.92
C PRO A 41 -9.81 29.09 -3.17
N ASN A 42 -9.49 30.37 -3.04
CA ASN A 42 -9.09 31.21 -4.18
C ASN A 42 -7.88 30.67 -4.95
N ASP A 43 -6.90 30.10 -4.25
CA ASP A 43 -5.70 29.53 -4.86
C ASP A 43 -6.04 28.33 -5.76
N ILE A 44 -6.94 27.45 -5.28
CA ILE A 44 -7.43 26.29 -6.02
C ILE A 44 -8.31 26.74 -7.20
N ALA A 45 -9.20 27.71 -7.00
CA ALA A 45 -10.05 28.23 -8.06
C ALA A 45 -9.24 28.84 -9.20
N ARG A 46 -8.17 29.59 -8.88
CA ARG A 46 -7.24 30.16 -9.89
C ARG A 46 -6.46 29.07 -10.61
N ALA A 47 -5.97 28.07 -9.90
CA ALA A 47 -5.26 26.96 -10.51
C ALA A 47 -6.16 26.15 -11.44
N LEU A 48 -7.43 25.93 -11.09
CA LEU A 48 -8.40 25.27 -11.95
C LEU A 48 -8.70 26.10 -13.21
N GLN A 49 -8.86 27.42 -13.08
CA GLN A 49 -9.05 28.30 -14.23
C GLN A 49 -7.83 28.32 -15.15
N SER A 50 -6.60 28.23 -14.61
CA SER A 50 -5.37 28.24 -15.41
C SER A 50 -5.26 27.00 -16.32
N VAL A 51 -5.84 25.87 -15.91
CA VAL A 51 -5.93 24.63 -16.69
C VAL A 51 -7.22 24.53 -17.52
N GLY A 52 -8.00 25.61 -17.61
CA GLY A 52 -9.22 25.68 -18.41
C GLY A 52 -10.45 25.01 -17.79
N ILE A 53 -10.42 24.70 -16.49
CA ILE A 53 -11.54 24.11 -15.76
C ILE A 53 -12.30 25.20 -15.02
N ASN A 54 -13.61 25.30 -15.27
CA ASN A 54 -14.46 26.23 -14.54
C ASN A 54 -14.64 25.75 -13.07
N PRO A 55 -14.20 26.54 -12.06
CA PRO A 55 -14.28 26.16 -10.66
C PRO A 55 -15.68 26.37 -10.06
N SER A 56 -16.62 26.96 -10.80
CA SER A 56 -17.99 27.20 -10.34
C SER A 56 -18.92 26.12 -10.87
N VAL A 57 -19.82 25.64 -10.00
CA VAL A 57 -20.97 24.82 -10.41
C VAL A 57 -22.23 25.67 -10.27
N ASP A 58 -22.76 26.15 -11.39
CA ASP A 58 -23.97 26.97 -11.38
C ASP A 58 -25.20 26.18 -10.86
N PHE A 59 -26.11 26.91 -10.21
CA PHE A 59 -27.37 26.36 -9.72
C PHE A 59 -28.33 26.11 -10.89
N GLY A 60 -28.24 24.94 -11.50
CA GLY A 60 -29.11 24.52 -12.60
C GLY A 60 -28.42 23.64 -13.65
N GLU A 61 -27.09 23.56 -13.62
CA GLU A 61 -26.32 22.76 -14.56
C GLU A 61 -26.28 21.28 -14.13
N SER A 62 -26.49 20.39 -15.08
CA SER A 62 -26.46 18.95 -14.83
C SER A 62 -25.04 18.51 -14.47
N LEU A 63 -24.88 17.99 -13.25
CA LEU A 63 -23.61 17.45 -12.75
C LEU A 63 -23.13 16.24 -13.56
N VAL A 64 -23.97 15.60 -14.36
CA VAL A 64 -23.68 14.29 -14.98
C VAL A 64 -22.48 14.33 -15.95
N GLU A 65 -22.10 15.50 -16.47
CA GLU A 65 -20.94 15.68 -17.37
C GLU A 65 -20.03 16.86 -16.96
N HIS A 66 -20.04 17.25 -15.69
CA HIS A 66 -19.28 18.41 -15.24
C HIS A 66 -17.76 18.13 -15.21
N PRO A 67 -16.89 19.02 -15.72
CA PRO A 67 -15.43 18.86 -15.68
C PRO A 67 -14.87 18.59 -14.29
N LEU A 68 -15.44 19.23 -13.25
CA LEU A 68 -15.04 19.00 -11.85
C LEU A 68 -15.32 17.58 -11.35
N LEU A 69 -16.33 16.89 -11.88
CA LEU A 69 -16.62 15.50 -11.51
C LEU A 69 -15.67 14.53 -12.20
N ASN A 70 -15.31 14.79 -13.46
CA ASN A 70 -14.25 14.04 -14.13
C ASN A 70 -12.91 14.24 -13.42
N LEU A 71 -12.63 15.47 -12.97
CA LEU A 71 -11.43 15.80 -12.21
C LEU A 71 -11.41 15.14 -10.84
N SER A 72 -12.52 15.13 -10.09
CA SER A 72 -12.59 14.48 -8.77
C SER A 72 -12.48 12.96 -8.89
N ALA A 73 -13.06 12.36 -9.92
CA ALA A 73 -12.91 10.95 -10.22
C ALA A 73 -11.46 10.60 -10.61
N ALA A 74 -10.83 11.40 -11.49
CA ALA A 74 -9.43 11.23 -11.87
C ALA A 74 -8.49 11.42 -10.67
N LEU A 75 -8.75 12.41 -9.83
CA LEU A 75 -7.97 12.68 -8.61
C LEU A 75 -8.12 11.55 -7.59
N GLY A 76 -9.33 11.01 -7.43
CA GLY A 76 -9.58 9.84 -6.58
C GLY A 76 -8.83 8.60 -7.06
N ARG A 77 -8.79 8.36 -8.38
CA ARG A 77 -7.96 7.29 -8.97
C ARG A 77 -6.48 7.56 -8.75
N ARG A 78 -6.02 8.79 -8.99
CA ARG A 78 -4.62 9.19 -8.87
C ARG A 78 -4.11 9.17 -7.43
N LEU A 79 -4.93 9.49 -6.44
CA LEU A 79 -4.55 9.38 -5.03
C LEU A 79 -4.59 7.92 -4.55
N ARG A 80 -5.52 7.11 -5.07
CA ARG A 80 -5.52 5.66 -4.84
C ARG A 80 -4.31 4.96 -5.49
N GLN A 81 -3.87 5.44 -6.66
CA GLN A 81 -2.68 4.96 -7.35
C GLN A 81 -1.39 5.61 -6.81
N GLY A 82 -1.48 6.85 -6.35
CA GLY A 82 -0.41 7.67 -5.78
C GLY A 82 -0.01 7.27 -4.36
N SER A 83 -0.67 6.28 -3.77
CA SER A 83 -0.08 5.46 -2.70
C SER A 83 1.13 4.63 -3.18
N THR A 84 1.53 4.77 -4.44
CA THR A 84 2.85 4.36 -4.99
C THR A 84 3.77 5.54 -5.32
N ALA A 85 3.50 6.75 -4.83
CA ALA A 85 4.52 7.79 -4.81
C ALA A 85 5.66 7.29 -3.92
N VAL A 86 6.88 7.36 -4.45
CA VAL A 86 8.14 7.12 -3.75
C VAL A 86 8.20 8.07 -2.54
N GLN A 87 7.58 7.66 -1.43
CA GLN A 87 7.97 8.14 -0.11
C GLN A 87 9.44 7.77 0.01
N GLU A 88 10.28 8.71 0.46
CA GLU A 88 11.51 8.30 1.11
C GLU A 88 11.12 7.19 2.09
N PRO A 89 11.68 5.99 1.91
CA PRO A 89 11.15 4.82 2.57
C PRO A 89 11.24 5.08 4.08
N ASP A 90 10.10 4.95 4.76
CA ASP A 90 10.00 5.25 6.19
C ASP A 90 11.20 4.63 6.92
N PRO A 91 11.98 5.40 7.71
CA PRO A 91 13.23 4.91 8.28
C PRO A 91 13.03 3.63 9.11
N VAL A 92 11.85 3.47 9.73
CA VAL A 92 11.48 2.24 10.45
C VAL A 92 11.27 1.09 9.46
N ALA A 93 10.56 1.33 8.36
CA ALA A 93 10.33 0.31 7.34
C ALA A 93 11.65 -0.14 6.67
N VAL A 94 12.56 0.80 6.42
CA VAL A 94 13.93 0.50 5.92
C VAL A 94 14.71 -0.33 6.94
N ALA A 95 14.69 0.06 8.22
CA ALA A 95 15.40 -0.66 9.28
C ALA A 95 14.89 -2.10 9.47
N ILE A 96 13.60 -2.33 9.22
CA ILE A 96 12.99 -3.67 9.26
C ILE A 96 13.39 -4.45 8.00
N THR A 97 13.08 -3.95 6.80
CA THR A 97 13.33 -4.67 5.53
C THR A 97 14.81 -4.98 5.28
N SER A 98 15.72 -4.13 5.73
CA SER A 98 17.18 -4.38 5.65
C SER A 98 17.67 -5.57 6.48
N GLN A 99 16.83 -6.12 7.36
CA GLN A 99 17.14 -7.35 8.10
C GLN A 99 16.76 -8.63 7.39
N PHE A 100 16.06 -8.55 6.24
CA PHE A 100 15.57 -9.72 5.52
C PHE A 100 16.65 -10.78 5.26
N ASP A 101 17.82 -10.36 4.79
CA ASP A 101 18.94 -11.27 4.49
C ASP A 101 19.64 -11.82 5.75
N LYS A 102 19.35 -11.23 6.91
CA LYS A 102 19.87 -11.67 8.22
C LYS A 102 18.90 -12.56 8.97
N LEU A 103 17.69 -12.76 8.45
CA LEU A 103 16.69 -13.63 9.06
C LEU A 103 17.13 -15.08 8.97
N ARG A 104 16.73 -15.86 9.98
CA ARG A 104 16.80 -17.32 9.94
C ARG A 104 15.93 -17.81 8.79
N THR A 105 16.36 -18.88 8.12
CA THR A 105 15.70 -19.39 6.92
C THR A 105 14.84 -20.61 7.19
N VAL A 106 13.77 -20.76 6.41
CA VAL A 106 12.95 -21.96 6.31
C VAL A 106 12.86 -22.35 4.84
N SER A 107 13.11 -23.63 4.54
CA SER A 107 12.98 -24.12 3.18
C SER A 107 11.52 -24.10 2.73
N LYS A 108 11.28 -23.94 1.43
CA LYS A 108 9.94 -24.01 0.85
C LYS A 108 9.22 -25.30 1.22
N ALA A 109 9.94 -26.42 1.26
CA ALA A 109 9.39 -27.73 1.65
C ALA A 109 8.97 -27.77 3.13
N ASP A 110 9.76 -27.19 4.04
CA ASP A 110 9.40 -27.07 5.45
C ASP A 110 8.21 -26.13 5.65
N ALA A 111 8.19 -25.00 4.92
CA ALA A 111 7.09 -24.03 4.96
C ALA A 111 5.78 -24.63 4.42
N ALA A 112 5.83 -25.42 3.35
CA ALA A 112 4.69 -26.15 2.81
C ALA A 112 4.15 -27.22 3.78
N SER A 113 5.00 -27.75 4.66
CA SER A 113 4.63 -28.74 5.68
C SER A 113 3.94 -28.12 6.90
N ASN A 114 3.85 -26.79 6.97
CA ASN A 114 3.19 -26.04 8.05
C ASN A 114 1.65 -26.16 7.96
N LYS A 115 0.90 -25.69 8.96
CA LYS A 115 -0.57 -25.67 8.97
C LYS A 115 -1.10 -24.28 9.36
N PRO A 116 -1.60 -23.47 8.40
CA PRO A 116 -1.66 -23.76 6.96
C PRO A 116 -0.26 -23.76 6.30
N GLY A 117 -0.09 -24.59 5.27
CA GLY A 117 1.19 -24.71 4.56
C GLY A 117 1.39 -23.59 3.54
N PHE A 118 2.65 -23.20 3.33
CA PHE A 118 3.01 -22.26 2.27
C PHE A 118 2.80 -22.88 0.89
N LYS A 119 2.08 -22.15 0.04
CA LYS A 119 1.81 -22.44 -1.36
C LYS A 119 2.28 -21.23 -2.17
N ASP A 120 3.34 -21.43 -2.94
CA ASP A 120 3.92 -20.42 -3.80
C ASP A 120 3.04 -20.22 -5.03
N LEU A 121 2.76 -18.96 -5.39
CA LEU A 121 1.99 -18.61 -6.58
C LEU A 121 2.56 -19.21 -7.87
N ALA A 122 3.89 -19.35 -7.98
CA ALA A 122 4.52 -19.93 -9.15
C ALA A 122 4.15 -21.41 -9.39
N ASP A 123 3.89 -22.16 -8.31
CA ASP A 123 3.55 -23.58 -8.39
C ASP A 123 2.04 -23.82 -8.26
N HIS A 124 1.33 -22.92 -7.58
CA HIS A 124 -0.07 -23.02 -7.23
C HIS A 124 -0.84 -21.75 -7.64
N PRO A 125 -1.02 -21.47 -8.94
CA PRO A 125 -1.63 -20.23 -9.42
C PRO A 125 -3.08 -20.04 -8.96
N ASP A 126 -3.82 -21.12 -8.72
CA ASP A 126 -5.24 -21.07 -8.33
C ASP A 126 -5.48 -21.14 -6.80
N ASP A 127 -4.42 -21.40 -6.02
CA ASP A 127 -4.51 -21.68 -4.58
C ASP A 127 -3.24 -21.18 -3.86
N ALA A 128 -2.72 -20.04 -4.31
CA ALA A 128 -1.53 -19.43 -3.75
C ALA A 128 -1.78 -18.92 -2.32
N THR A 129 -0.74 -18.87 -1.51
CA THR A 129 -0.84 -18.30 -0.17
C THR A 129 -1.05 -16.80 -0.28
N GLN A 130 -2.19 -16.34 0.23
CA GLN A 130 -2.51 -14.93 0.33
C GLN A 130 -1.68 -14.29 1.45
N CYS A 131 -0.98 -13.20 1.14
CA CYS A 131 -0.34 -12.37 2.15
C CYS A 131 -1.41 -11.80 3.08
N LEU A 132 -1.09 -11.69 4.38
CA LEU A 132 -1.97 -11.03 5.35
C LEU A 132 -2.37 -9.60 4.93
N PHE A 133 -1.55 -8.95 4.10
CA PHE A 133 -1.77 -7.59 3.61
C PHE A 133 -2.28 -7.51 2.16
N GLY A 134 -2.66 -8.64 1.54
CA GLY A 134 -3.51 -8.65 0.35
C GLY A 134 -3.06 -9.54 -0.80
N GLU A 135 -1.84 -9.38 -1.30
CA GLU A 135 -1.40 -10.03 -2.55
C GLU A 135 -0.95 -11.48 -2.37
N GLU A 136 -1.03 -12.26 -3.43
CA GLU A 136 -0.51 -13.63 -3.48
C GLU A 136 1.01 -13.65 -3.35
N LEU A 137 1.53 -14.58 -2.56
CA LEU A 137 2.95 -14.69 -2.27
C LEU A 137 3.68 -15.52 -3.33
N SER A 138 4.78 -14.98 -3.83
CA SER A 138 5.64 -15.64 -4.81
C SER A 138 7.11 -15.49 -4.44
N LEU A 139 7.85 -16.60 -4.37
CA LEU A 139 9.31 -16.55 -4.17
C LEU A 139 10.06 -16.12 -5.43
N THR A 140 9.40 -16.19 -6.59
CA THR A 140 9.98 -15.77 -7.89
C THR A 140 9.80 -14.28 -8.16
N SER A 141 8.95 -13.59 -7.39
CA SER A 141 8.78 -12.15 -7.51
C SER A 141 9.94 -11.41 -6.84
N SER A 142 10.72 -10.67 -7.64
CA SER A 142 11.78 -9.79 -7.12
C SER A 142 11.24 -8.65 -6.24
N ASP A 143 9.95 -8.37 -6.34
CA ASP A 143 9.30 -7.28 -5.61
C ASP A 143 8.87 -7.71 -4.20
N GLN A 144 8.85 -9.01 -3.88
CA GLN A 144 8.41 -9.52 -2.59
C GLN A 144 9.58 -10.01 -1.73
N GLN A 145 9.45 -9.79 -0.41
CA GLN A 145 10.33 -10.38 0.61
C GLN A 145 9.53 -11.36 1.45
N VAL A 146 9.36 -12.59 0.95
CA VAL A 146 8.48 -13.57 1.57
C VAL A 146 9.07 -14.09 2.89
N ILE A 147 8.30 -13.94 3.97
CA ILE A 147 8.65 -14.41 5.31
C ILE A 147 7.51 -15.22 5.92
N GLY A 148 7.85 -16.13 6.83
CA GLY A 148 6.92 -16.70 7.80
C GLY A 148 7.10 -16.01 9.15
N LEU A 149 6.03 -15.41 9.67
CA LEU A 149 6.03 -14.73 10.97
C LEU A 149 5.42 -15.65 12.03
N ALA A 150 6.17 -15.95 13.09
CA ALA A 150 5.71 -16.77 14.19
C ALA A 150 4.90 -15.96 15.21
N GLY A 151 3.89 -16.57 15.84
CA GLY A 151 3.13 -15.93 16.92
C GLY A 151 3.90 -15.75 18.25
N LYS A 152 5.08 -16.36 18.40
CA LYS A 152 5.93 -16.28 19.59
C LYS A 152 7.39 -16.05 19.16
N ALA A 153 8.11 -15.27 19.97
CA ALA A 153 9.54 -15.09 19.78
C ALA A 153 10.28 -16.39 20.07
N THR A 154 11.27 -16.71 19.24
CA THR A 154 12.26 -17.76 19.50
C THR A 154 13.66 -17.17 19.59
N ASP A 155 14.54 -17.85 20.30
CA ASP A 155 15.93 -17.44 20.40
C ASP A 155 16.59 -17.49 19.01
N MET A 156 17.42 -16.49 18.70
CA MET A 156 18.11 -16.39 17.41
C MET A 156 19.20 -17.45 17.23
N SER A 157 19.68 -18.05 18.33
CA SER A 157 20.60 -19.19 18.30
C SER A 157 19.92 -20.50 17.90
N GLU A 158 18.59 -20.56 18.00
CA GLU A 158 17.81 -21.73 17.61
C GLU A 158 17.43 -21.64 16.13
N SER A 159 17.78 -22.69 15.38
CA SER A 159 17.28 -22.92 14.04
C SER A 159 15.76 -23.08 14.04
N TYR A 160 15.15 -22.97 12.86
CA TYR A 160 13.73 -23.29 12.71
C TYR A 160 13.43 -24.71 13.21
N SER A 161 12.49 -24.83 14.14
CA SER A 161 11.93 -26.10 14.60
C SER A 161 10.46 -26.17 14.20
N ARG A 162 10.06 -27.25 13.53
CA ARG A 162 8.65 -27.51 13.18
C ARG A 162 7.75 -27.66 14.40
N GLU A 163 8.30 -28.02 15.56
CA GLU A 163 7.53 -28.17 16.80
C GLU A 163 7.35 -26.84 17.53
N ALA A 164 8.39 -26.02 17.58
CA ALA A 164 8.37 -24.72 18.25
C ALA A 164 7.69 -23.62 17.40
N ASN A 165 7.82 -23.70 16.07
CA ASN A 165 7.41 -22.66 15.11
C ASN A 165 6.32 -23.18 14.15
N LYS A 166 5.39 -23.97 14.66
CA LYS A 166 4.34 -24.64 13.88
C LYS A 166 3.20 -23.75 13.36
N ASP A 167 3.14 -22.50 13.82
CA ASP A 167 2.04 -21.57 13.51
C ASP A 167 2.62 -20.33 12.81
N LEU A 168 3.20 -20.53 11.62
CA LEU A 168 3.72 -19.41 10.82
C LEU A 168 2.62 -18.82 9.97
N VAL A 169 2.52 -17.49 9.96
CA VAL A 169 1.72 -16.76 8.98
C VAL A 169 2.64 -16.18 7.93
N PHE A 170 2.39 -16.51 6.67
CA PHE A 170 3.21 -16.06 5.56
C PHE A 170 2.78 -14.68 5.08
N MET A 171 3.75 -13.82 4.78
CA MET A 171 3.50 -12.45 4.32
C MET A 171 4.73 -11.87 3.61
N ASP A 172 4.54 -10.71 2.99
CA ASP A 172 5.62 -9.89 2.47
C ASP A 172 6.15 -8.97 3.58
N MET A 173 7.45 -9.07 3.86
CA MET A 173 8.16 -8.26 4.85
C MET A 173 8.06 -6.76 4.53
N LYS A 174 8.01 -6.36 3.26
CA LYS A 174 7.86 -4.94 2.88
C LYS A 174 6.52 -4.38 3.35
N LYS A 175 5.44 -5.15 3.18
CA LYS A 175 4.10 -4.78 3.64
C LYS A 175 4.01 -4.78 5.16
N LEU A 176 4.62 -5.78 5.82
CA LEU A 176 4.72 -5.80 7.28
C LEU A 176 5.47 -4.57 7.81
N ALA A 177 6.59 -4.19 7.18
CA ALA A 177 7.38 -3.04 7.59
C ALA A 177 6.60 -1.72 7.47
N GLN A 178 5.81 -1.56 6.40
CA GLN A 178 4.89 -0.42 6.24
C GLN A 178 3.82 -0.39 7.34
N PHE A 179 3.26 -1.56 7.70
CA PHE A 179 2.31 -1.66 8.82
C PHE A 179 2.95 -1.26 10.15
N LEU A 180 4.16 -1.74 10.42
CA LEU A 180 4.88 -1.51 11.67
C LEU A 180 5.37 -0.06 11.85
N ALA A 181 5.61 0.66 10.75
CA ALA A 181 5.97 2.08 10.80
C ALA A 181 4.85 2.94 11.43
N GLY A 182 3.59 2.66 11.09
CA GLY A 182 2.44 3.34 11.71
C GLY A 182 2.02 2.73 13.06
N ARG A 183 2.29 1.44 13.27
CA ARG A 183 1.85 0.70 14.46
C ARG A 183 2.84 -0.41 14.81
N PRO A 184 3.77 -0.20 15.76
CA PRO A 184 4.82 -1.17 16.12
C PRO A 184 4.30 -2.33 16.97
N GLU A 185 3.25 -2.99 16.47
CA GLU A 185 2.56 -4.11 17.10
C GLU A 185 2.52 -5.30 16.15
N HIS A 186 2.71 -6.48 16.70
CA HIS A 186 2.64 -7.73 15.98
C HIS A 186 1.21 -7.97 15.48
N PRO A 187 1.00 -8.25 14.19
CA PRO A 187 -0.34 -8.28 13.60
C PRO A 187 -1.26 -9.37 14.18
N MET A 188 -0.69 -10.48 14.69
CA MET A 188 -1.48 -11.59 15.24
C MET A 188 -1.75 -11.49 16.75
N ASN A 189 -0.84 -10.93 17.54
CA ASN A 189 -0.88 -11.02 19.01
C ASN A 189 -0.82 -9.64 19.72
N ARG A 190 -0.65 -8.55 18.94
CA ARG A 190 -0.55 -7.16 19.42
C ARG A 190 0.61 -6.87 20.38
N GLY A 191 1.53 -7.82 20.58
CA GLY A 191 2.78 -7.58 21.30
C GLY A 191 3.69 -6.64 20.51
N THR A 192 4.67 -6.01 21.16
CA THR A 192 5.59 -5.10 20.48
C THR A 192 6.36 -5.82 19.38
N LEU A 193 6.33 -5.28 18.17
CA LEU A 193 7.10 -5.77 17.03
C LEU A 193 7.76 -4.59 16.32
N ASN A 194 9.08 -4.59 16.24
CA ASN A 194 9.88 -3.51 15.70
C ASN A 194 11.21 -4.03 15.12
N ALA A 195 12.07 -3.12 14.64
CA ALA A 195 13.37 -3.48 14.09
C ALA A 195 14.28 -4.24 15.09
N GLU A 196 14.14 -4.05 16.40
CA GLU A 196 15.03 -4.70 17.37
C GLU A 196 14.68 -6.17 17.59
N ASN A 197 13.42 -6.54 17.41
CA ASN A 197 12.93 -7.87 17.75
C ASN A 197 12.34 -8.67 16.58
N ILE A 198 12.16 -8.07 15.40
CA ILE A 198 11.56 -8.73 14.22
C ILE A 198 12.24 -10.07 13.88
N ALA A 199 13.57 -10.13 13.98
CA ALA A 199 14.33 -11.34 13.67
C ALA A 199 14.01 -12.53 14.59
N LYS A 200 13.53 -12.28 15.81
CA LYS A 200 13.09 -13.33 16.75
C LYS A 200 11.78 -13.99 16.34
N TYR A 201 10.98 -13.32 15.49
CA TYR A 201 9.67 -13.78 15.03
C TYR A 201 9.67 -14.22 13.57
N ALA A 202 10.43 -13.53 12.72
CA ALA A 202 10.39 -13.70 11.28
C ALA A 202 11.44 -14.70 10.77
N PHE A 203 11.01 -15.53 9.82
CA PHE A 203 11.85 -16.46 9.09
C PHE A 203 11.75 -16.17 7.59
N ARG A 204 12.89 -16.07 6.91
CA ARG A 204 12.94 -15.91 5.45
C ARG A 204 12.62 -17.24 4.78
N ILE A 205 11.69 -17.24 3.84
CA ILE A 205 11.38 -18.44 3.04
C ILE A 205 12.35 -18.49 1.87
N VAL A 206 13.04 -19.63 1.71
CA VAL A 206 13.98 -19.87 0.62
C VAL A 206 13.49 -21.04 -0.23
N PRO A 207 13.77 -21.05 -1.55
CA PRO A 207 13.39 -22.15 -2.44
C PRO A 207 13.82 -23.53 -1.93
#